data_AF-A0A916I2N7-F1
#
_entry.id   AF-A0A916I2N7-F1
#
_cell.length_a   1.000
_cell.length_b   1.000
_cell.length_c   1.000
_cell.angle_alpha   90.00
_cell.angle_beta   90.00
_cell.angle_gamma   90.00
#
_symmetry.space_group_name_H-M   'P 1'
#
loop_
_entity.id
_entity.type
_entity.pdbx_description
1 polymer ?
#
loop_
_entity_poly.entity_id
_entity_poly.type
_entity_poly.pdbx_seq_one_letter_code
_entity_poly.pdbx_strand_id
1 'polypeptide(L)'
;MSQEFEVRLFGPGLPGAGASAKARWEFEALSLTAADQEFSAPGRALELRGAGFNNERLRVAWRDAAGEFTLFLETAAARAAFAAHAPASLKAKLGLAQSAARRTDIRFKLGWAVLGLVLLLPILLLLGFYLQADAVAGWVAERMPVEMEQKIGELTEQRIKLEFRPRTEGAAYDAVQALARRLEPPSRFKYRWHLVDRPEVNAFAAPGGVIVVFSGLLRQAQTPEEVAGVLAHEIGHVELRHSLKAAIKDLGFQALLSFALGDLASTLAGDLAAKLTELQFSRDAEAEADRYGLQRLLEASVDPRGLPTFFARLAPQEKGLALPAMLSTHPPSKERMVAMEGAIGKLPPKDYRPLELDWAAVRAAVGD
;
A
#
# COMPACT_ATOMS: atom_id res chain seq x y z
N MET A 1 0.16 19.04 -63.67
CA MET A 1 1.61 19.22 -63.52
C MET A 1 2.03 18.48 -62.27
N SER A 2 2.99 17.57 -62.35
CA SER A 2 3.49 16.83 -61.19
C SER A 2 4.22 17.77 -60.24
N GLN A 3 3.83 17.78 -58.96
CA GLN A 3 4.53 18.56 -57.93
C GLN A 3 5.90 17.94 -57.63
N GLU A 4 6.95 18.76 -57.59
CA GLU A 4 8.28 18.33 -57.13
C GLU A 4 8.27 18.11 -55.62
N PHE A 5 8.95 17.05 -55.17
CA PHE A 5 9.10 16.74 -53.75
C PHE A 5 10.55 16.37 -53.42
N GLU A 6 10.99 16.74 -52.23
CA GLU A 6 12.34 16.47 -51.76
C GLU A 6 12.48 15.04 -51.22
N VAL A 7 13.57 14.38 -51.60
CA VAL A 7 13.91 13.03 -51.21
C VAL A 7 15.40 12.93 -50.91
N ARG A 8 15.81 11.88 -50.19
CA ARG A 8 17.23 11.54 -50.04
C ARG A 8 17.55 10.33 -50.90
N LEU A 9 18.47 10.50 -51.84
CA LEU A 9 18.86 9.50 -52.84
C LEU A 9 20.23 8.89 -52.49
N PHE A 10 20.32 7.57 -52.63
CA PHE A 10 21.52 6.76 -52.44
C PHE A 10 21.74 5.92 -53.69
N GLY A 11 22.99 5.74 -54.09
CA GLY A 11 23.35 4.92 -55.24
C GLY A 11 24.77 5.18 -55.73
N PRO A 12 25.20 4.47 -56.78
CA PRO A 12 26.49 4.67 -57.43
C PRO A 12 26.69 6.14 -57.84
N GLY A 13 27.89 6.68 -57.59
CA GLY A 13 28.23 8.06 -57.95
C GLY A 13 27.74 9.14 -56.98
N LEU A 14 27.04 8.78 -55.90
CA LEU A 14 26.55 9.70 -54.87
C LEU A 14 27.33 9.57 -53.55
N PRO A 15 27.34 10.60 -52.69
CA PRO A 15 27.98 10.53 -51.37
C PRO A 15 27.41 9.40 -50.51
N GLY A 16 28.24 8.77 -49.67
CA GLY A 16 27.81 7.70 -48.76
C GLY A 16 26.75 8.11 -47.73
N ALA A 17 26.63 9.42 -47.44
CA ALA A 17 25.56 9.98 -46.61
C ALA A 17 24.22 10.18 -47.35
N GLY A 18 24.20 9.90 -48.67
CA GLY A 18 23.09 10.20 -49.56
C GLY A 18 23.10 11.66 -50.05
N ALA A 19 22.53 11.90 -51.21
CA ALA A 19 22.35 13.23 -51.79
C ALA A 19 20.91 13.72 -51.58
N SER A 20 20.73 15.01 -51.30
CA SER A 20 19.40 15.64 -51.39
C SER A 20 19.01 15.71 -52.87
N ALA A 21 17.81 15.26 -53.18
CA ALA A 21 17.31 15.18 -54.55
C ALA A 21 15.89 15.74 -54.64
N LYS A 22 15.57 16.36 -55.78
CA LYS A 22 14.20 16.71 -56.14
C LYS A 22 13.65 15.63 -57.04
N ALA A 23 12.47 15.11 -56.70
CA ALA A 23 11.80 14.04 -57.41
C ALA A 23 10.49 14.55 -58.00
N ARG A 24 10.15 14.09 -59.21
CA ARG A 24 8.84 14.30 -59.83
C ARG A 24 8.46 13.14 -60.73
N TRP A 25 7.16 13.01 -60.97
CA TRP A 25 6.62 12.00 -61.89
C TRP A 25 6.53 12.55 -63.30
N GLU A 26 7.22 11.91 -64.23
CA GLU A 26 7.13 12.17 -65.67
C GLU A 26 6.49 10.96 -66.35
N PHE A 27 5.19 11.05 -66.61
CA PHE A 27 4.39 9.94 -67.15
C PHE A 27 4.51 8.67 -66.30
N GLU A 28 5.18 7.63 -66.81
CA GLU A 28 5.38 6.34 -66.15
C GLU A 28 6.75 6.21 -65.47
N ALA A 29 7.56 7.28 -65.42
CA ALA A 29 8.90 7.28 -64.82
C ALA A 29 9.02 8.31 -63.68
N LEU A 30 9.84 7.95 -62.69
CA LEU A 30 10.25 8.86 -61.63
C LEU A 30 11.55 9.56 -62.07
N SER A 31 11.47 10.87 -62.26
CA SER A 31 12.62 11.73 -62.59
C SER A 31 13.17 12.36 -61.31
N LEU A 32 14.50 12.34 -61.18
CA LEU A 32 15.22 12.78 -59.99
C LEU A 32 16.39 13.67 -60.41
N THR A 33 16.57 14.81 -59.73
CA THR A 33 17.72 15.68 -59.91
C THR A 33 18.49 15.77 -58.60
N ALA A 34 19.75 15.32 -58.60
CA ALA A 34 20.63 15.34 -57.44
C ALA A 34 22.06 15.67 -57.88
N ALA A 35 22.71 16.62 -57.21
CA ALA A 35 24.10 17.01 -57.50
C ALA A 35 24.36 17.27 -59.01
N ASP A 36 23.48 18.03 -59.65
CA ASP A 36 23.50 18.38 -61.09
C ASP A 36 23.45 17.18 -62.05
N GLN A 37 23.06 16.01 -61.56
CA GLN A 37 22.81 14.80 -62.36
C GLN A 37 21.32 14.47 -62.37
N GLU A 38 20.85 14.00 -63.52
CA GLU A 38 19.48 13.51 -63.71
C GLU A 38 19.46 11.98 -63.66
N PHE A 39 18.55 11.43 -62.88
CA PHE A 39 18.28 10.00 -62.79
C PHE A 39 16.82 9.74 -63.16
N SER A 40 16.56 8.65 -63.87
CA SER A 40 15.22 8.25 -64.26
C SER A 40 14.97 6.78 -63.98
N ALA A 41 13.85 6.49 -63.33
CA ALA A 41 13.48 5.14 -62.96
C ALA A 41 12.06 4.81 -63.45
N PRO A 42 11.87 3.80 -64.33
CA PRO A 42 10.53 3.38 -64.73
C PRO A 42 9.72 2.90 -63.53
N GLY A 43 8.48 3.36 -63.39
CA GLY A 43 7.59 3.02 -62.27
C GLY A 43 7.43 1.51 -62.06
N ARG A 44 7.40 0.73 -63.16
CA ARG A 44 7.36 -0.75 -63.12
C ARG A 44 8.57 -1.39 -62.43
N ALA A 45 9.75 -0.76 -62.53
CA ALA A 45 11.01 -1.23 -61.98
C ALA A 45 11.20 -0.84 -60.51
N LEU A 46 10.31 0.00 -59.96
CA LEU A 46 10.37 0.41 -58.57
C LEU A 46 9.86 -0.69 -57.64
N GLU A 47 10.62 -0.92 -56.57
CA GLU A 47 10.25 -1.70 -55.41
C GLU A 47 9.96 -0.79 -54.22
N LEU A 48 8.83 -1.04 -53.55
CA LEU A 48 8.37 -0.22 -52.43
C LEU A 48 8.35 -1.04 -51.14
N ARG A 49 9.04 -0.55 -50.10
CA ARG A 49 9.03 -1.15 -48.77
C ARG A 49 8.96 -0.10 -47.68
N GLY A 50 8.33 -0.43 -46.56
CA GLY A 50 8.47 0.37 -45.34
C GLY A 50 9.92 0.35 -44.84
N ALA A 51 10.37 1.46 -44.26
CA ALA A 51 11.70 1.60 -43.69
C ALA A 51 11.70 2.48 -42.43
N GLY A 52 12.76 2.36 -41.63
CA GLY A 52 12.85 2.99 -40.31
C GLY A 52 12.36 2.07 -39.18
N PHE A 53 12.58 2.47 -37.93
CA PHE A 53 12.34 1.66 -36.72
C PHE A 53 10.87 1.19 -36.57
N ASN A 54 9.93 1.98 -37.09
CA ASN A 54 8.49 1.77 -37.05
C ASN A 54 7.84 1.73 -38.47
N ASN A 55 8.63 1.60 -39.53
CA ASN A 55 8.18 1.74 -40.93
C ASN A 55 7.54 3.10 -41.29
N GLU A 56 7.88 4.18 -40.58
CA GLU A 56 7.39 5.52 -40.89
C GLU A 56 7.90 6.07 -42.23
N ARG A 57 8.99 5.55 -42.77
CA ARG A 57 9.57 5.99 -44.06
C ARG A 57 9.16 5.02 -45.16
N LEU A 58 9.02 5.53 -46.38
CA LEU A 58 8.88 4.68 -47.57
C LEU A 58 10.23 4.62 -48.28
N ARG A 59 10.80 3.42 -48.40
CA ARG A 59 11.96 3.13 -49.23
C ARG A 59 11.46 2.77 -50.62
N VAL A 60 11.97 3.47 -51.63
CA VAL A 60 11.80 3.11 -53.04
C VAL A 60 13.16 2.71 -53.58
N ALA A 61 13.26 1.52 -54.17
CA ALA A 61 14.51 1.02 -54.73
C ALA A 61 14.32 0.59 -56.18
N TRP A 62 15.36 0.72 -56.98
CA TRP A 62 15.42 0.17 -58.33
C TRP A 62 16.88 -0.16 -58.68
N ARG A 63 17.06 -0.93 -59.74
CA ARG A 63 18.38 -1.29 -60.25
C ARG A 63 18.46 -1.00 -61.74
N ASP A 64 19.60 -0.45 -62.15
CA ASP A 64 19.93 -0.20 -63.55
C ASP A 64 21.33 -0.76 -63.87
N ALA A 65 21.91 -0.35 -65.01
CA ALA A 65 23.24 -0.77 -65.44
C ALA A 65 24.39 -0.25 -64.56
N ALA A 66 24.18 0.84 -63.82
CA ALA A 66 25.17 1.45 -62.93
C ALA A 66 25.13 0.83 -61.52
N GLY A 67 23.97 0.36 -61.07
CA GLY A 67 23.82 -0.38 -59.81
C GLY A 67 22.45 -0.24 -59.18
N GLU A 68 22.38 -0.48 -57.86
CA GLU A 68 21.14 -0.32 -57.08
C GLU A 68 21.04 1.09 -56.52
N PHE A 69 19.92 1.75 -56.81
CA PHE A 69 19.56 3.03 -56.25
C PHE A 69 18.45 2.86 -55.22
N THR A 70 18.50 3.68 -54.17
CA THR A 70 17.49 3.71 -53.11
C THR A 70 17.18 5.16 -52.77
N LEU A 71 15.90 5.50 -52.73
CA LEU A 71 15.43 6.78 -52.20
C LEU A 71 14.58 6.56 -50.95
N PHE A 72 14.66 7.49 -50.00
CA PHE A 72 13.79 7.54 -48.82
C PHE A 72 12.87 8.75 -48.89
N LEU A 73 11.56 8.50 -48.78
CA LEU A 73 10.57 9.54 -48.57
C LEU A 73 10.46 9.80 -47.07
N GLU A 74 11.20 10.81 -46.59
CA GLU A 74 11.33 11.11 -45.15
C GLU A 74 10.11 11.87 -44.60
N THR A 75 9.55 12.82 -45.35
CA THR A 75 8.44 13.66 -44.88
C THR A 75 7.07 13.09 -45.24
N ALA A 76 6.04 13.45 -44.48
CA ALA A 76 4.65 13.11 -44.83
C ALA A 76 4.22 13.75 -46.16
N ALA A 77 4.68 14.98 -46.43
CA ALA A 77 4.40 15.70 -47.65
C ALA A 77 5.01 15.00 -48.88
N ALA A 78 6.27 14.56 -48.83
CA ALA A 78 6.91 13.83 -49.93
C ALA A 78 6.21 12.48 -50.20
N ARG A 79 5.79 11.76 -49.16
CA ARG A 79 5.01 10.53 -49.31
C ARG A 79 3.64 10.76 -49.95
N ALA A 80 2.95 11.83 -49.57
CA ALA A 80 1.67 12.21 -50.16
C ALA A 80 1.83 12.62 -51.64
N ALA A 81 2.83 13.45 -51.95
CA ALA A 81 3.12 13.88 -53.31
C ALA A 81 3.50 12.72 -54.24
N PHE A 82 4.36 11.81 -53.75
CA PHE A 82 4.74 10.57 -54.44
C PHE A 82 3.53 9.68 -54.72
N ALA A 83 2.66 9.49 -53.73
CA ALA A 83 1.47 8.63 -53.85
C ALA A 83 0.39 9.22 -54.76
N ALA A 84 0.13 10.52 -54.68
CA ALA A 84 -0.93 11.20 -55.43
C ALA A 84 -0.71 11.15 -56.95
N HIS A 85 0.55 11.17 -57.38
CA HIS A 85 0.94 11.21 -58.78
C HIS A 85 1.56 9.89 -59.27
N ALA A 86 1.49 8.82 -58.48
CA ALA A 86 2.04 7.53 -58.86
C ALA A 86 1.30 6.92 -60.07
N PRO A 87 2.03 6.36 -61.05
CA PRO A 87 1.44 5.73 -62.23
C PRO A 87 0.61 4.50 -61.86
N ALA A 88 -0.33 4.13 -62.74
CA ALA A 88 -1.24 3.01 -62.50
C ALA A 88 -0.49 1.69 -62.26
N SER A 89 0.65 1.51 -62.94
CA SER A 89 1.56 0.37 -62.79
C SER A 89 2.12 0.19 -61.37
N LEU A 90 2.16 1.27 -60.58
CA LEU A 90 2.73 1.27 -59.23
C LEU A 90 1.68 1.30 -58.11
N LYS A 91 0.42 1.68 -58.40
CA LYS A 91 -0.64 1.83 -57.39
C LYS A 91 -0.86 0.58 -56.55
N ALA A 92 -0.83 -0.61 -57.16
CA ALA A 92 -0.99 -1.87 -56.44
C ALA A 92 0.18 -2.14 -55.47
N LYS A 93 1.43 -1.97 -55.93
CA LYS A 93 2.64 -2.12 -55.08
C LYS A 93 2.65 -1.10 -53.95
N LEU A 94 2.22 0.14 -54.22
CA LEU A 94 2.12 1.22 -53.24
C LEU A 94 1.09 0.90 -52.17
N GLY A 95 -0.10 0.42 -52.55
CA GLY A 95 -1.13 -0.02 -51.60
C GLY A 95 -0.65 -1.15 -50.69
N LEU A 96 0.06 -2.14 -51.24
CA LEU A 96 0.64 -3.23 -50.44
C LEU A 96 1.70 -2.73 -49.46
N ALA A 97 2.62 -1.87 -49.92
CA ALA A 97 3.68 -1.31 -49.09
C ALA A 97 3.13 -0.42 -47.97
N GLN A 98 2.18 0.47 -48.28
CA GLN A 98 1.49 1.30 -47.29
C GLN A 98 0.70 0.47 -46.28
N SER A 99 0.02 -0.60 -46.73
CA SER A 99 -0.72 -1.50 -45.83
C SER A 99 0.22 -2.30 -44.91
N ALA A 100 1.40 -2.70 -45.40
CA ALA A 100 2.42 -3.37 -44.58
C ALA A 100 3.04 -2.43 -43.54
N ALA A 101 3.38 -1.19 -43.95
CA ALA A 101 3.87 -0.16 -43.05
C ALA A 101 2.84 0.19 -41.96
N ARG A 102 1.57 0.42 -42.34
CA ARG A 102 0.47 0.67 -41.40
C ARG A 102 0.27 -0.47 -40.41
N ARG A 103 0.32 -1.73 -40.86
CA ARG A 103 0.24 -2.90 -39.96
C ARG A 103 1.38 -2.94 -38.95
N THR A 104 2.58 -2.53 -39.34
CA THR A 104 3.75 -2.50 -38.46
C THR A 104 3.64 -1.38 -37.43
N ASP A 105 3.26 -0.16 -37.85
CA ASP A 105 3.03 0.98 -36.95
C ASP A 105 1.94 0.69 -35.91
N ILE A 106 0.83 0.07 -36.33
CA ILE A 106 -0.23 -0.36 -35.41
C ILE A 106 0.30 -1.38 -34.39
N ARG A 107 1.04 -2.40 -34.84
CA ARG A 107 1.64 -3.40 -33.94
C ARG A 107 2.63 -2.78 -32.97
N PHE A 108 3.41 -1.80 -33.41
CA PHE A 108 4.35 -1.07 -32.58
C PHE A 108 3.64 -0.24 -31.51
N LYS A 109 2.63 0.54 -31.88
CA LYS A 109 1.79 1.31 -30.93
C LYS A 109 1.05 0.40 -29.96
N LEU A 110 0.53 -0.74 -30.44
CA LEU A 110 -0.08 -1.75 -29.59
C LEU A 110 0.93 -2.36 -28.62
N GLY A 111 2.15 -2.66 -29.08
CA GLY A 111 3.23 -3.14 -28.24
C GLY A 111 3.57 -2.18 -27.10
N TRP A 112 3.66 -0.88 -27.40
CA TRP A 112 3.83 0.16 -26.37
C TRP A 112 2.64 0.30 -25.43
N ALA A 113 1.41 0.20 -25.95
CA ALA A 113 0.22 0.22 -25.12
C ALA A 113 0.16 -0.98 -24.16
N VAL A 114 0.49 -2.18 -24.65
CA VAL A 114 0.57 -3.41 -23.84
C VAL A 114 1.70 -3.29 -22.81
N LEU A 115 2.89 -2.82 -23.20
CA LEU A 115 3.99 -2.59 -22.28
C LEU A 115 3.58 -1.57 -21.19
N GLY A 116 2.95 -0.47 -21.59
CA GLY A 116 2.40 0.52 -20.66
C GLY A 116 1.41 -0.10 -19.68
N LEU A 117 0.49 -0.96 -20.15
CA LEU A 117 -0.46 -1.66 -19.29
C LEU A 117 0.24 -2.63 -18.33
N VAL A 118 1.23 -3.41 -18.80
CA VAL A 118 1.98 -4.36 -17.97
C VAL A 118 2.78 -3.65 -16.87
N LEU A 119 3.29 -2.45 -17.14
CA LEU A 119 4.01 -1.65 -16.15
C LEU A 119 3.06 -0.89 -15.21
N LEU A 120 1.94 -0.38 -15.72
CA LEU A 120 1.00 0.44 -14.95
C LEU A 120 0.08 -0.40 -14.07
N LEU A 121 -0.34 -1.58 -14.54
CA LEU A 121 -1.30 -2.43 -13.82
C LEU A 121 -0.81 -2.83 -12.42
N PRO A 122 0.43 -3.31 -12.21
CA PRO A 122 0.94 -3.61 -10.87
C PRO A 122 0.93 -2.38 -9.96
N ILE A 123 1.27 -1.20 -10.49
CA ILE A 123 1.25 0.06 -9.73
C ILE A 123 -0.18 0.42 -9.31
N LEU A 124 -1.14 0.31 -10.24
CA LEU A 124 -2.55 0.57 -9.94
C LEU A 124 -3.12 -0.44 -8.94
N LEU A 125 -2.72 -1.71 -9.02
CA LEU A 125 -3.12 -2.74 -8.06
C LEU A 125 -2.52 -2.49 -6.68
N LEU A 126 -1.24 -2.11 -6.59
CA LEU A 126 -0.60 -1.74 -5.33
C LEU A 126 -1.22 -0.48 -4.74
N LEU A 127 -1.53 0.52 -5.57
CA LEU A 127 -2.23 1.72 -5.14
C LEU A 127 -3.65 1.38 -4.65
N GLY A 128 -4.38 0.55 -5.38
CA GLY A 128 -5.70 0.07 -4.98
C GLY A 128 -5.65 -0.68 -3.65
N PHE A 129 -4.65 -1.55 -3.46
CA PHE A 129 -4.41 -2.23 -2.19
C PHE A 129 -4.09 -1.25 -1.06
N TYR A 130 -3.20 -0.29 -1.28
CA TYR A 130 -2.84 0.72 -0.29
C TYR A 130 -4.05 1.55 0.14
N LEU A 131 -4.86 2.01 -0.82
CA LEU A 131 -6.09 2.76 -0.55
C LEU A 131 -7.17 1.94 0.16
N GLN A 132 -7.12 0.61 0.06
CA GLN A 132 -8.07 -0.32 0.66
C GLN A 132 -7.48 -1.14 1.80
N ALA A 133 -6.33 -0.72 2.37
CA ALA A 133 -5.59 -1.53 3.33
C ALA A 133 -6.43 -1.89 4.58
N ASP A 134 -7.25 -0.95 5.07
CA ASP A 134 -8.16 -1.19 6.21
C ASP A 134 -9.25 -2.21 5.87
N ALA A 135 -9.86 -2.12 4.68
CA ALA A 135 -10.89 -3.05 4.23
C ALA A 135 -10.32 -4.46 4.02
N VAL A 136 -9.12 -4.56 3.46
CA VAL A 136 -8.44 -5.85 3.28
C VAL A 136 -8.04 -6.47 4.62
N ALA A 137 -7.47 -5.68 5.53
CA ALA A 137 -7.10 -6.15 6.86
C ALA A 137 -8.34 -6.65 7.63
N GLY A 138 -9.46 -5.91 7.57
CA GLY A 138 -10.75 -6.34 8.11
C GLY A 138 -11.22 -7.66 7.50
N TRP A 139 -11.20 -7.78 6.17
CA TRP A 139 -11.62 -8.98 5.44
C TRP A 139 -10.80 -10.23 5.83
N VAL A 140 -9.47 -10.08 5.95
CA VAL A 140 -8.58 -11.18 6.37
C VAL A 140 -8.85 -11.54 7.84
N ALA A 141 -8.93 -10.54 8.72
CA ALA A 141 -9.19 -10.77 10.13
C ALA A 141 -10.51 -11.51 10.34
N GLU A 142 -11.61 -11.06 9.72
CA GLU A 142 -12.93 -11.68 9.85
C GLU A 142 -12.98 -13.13 9.37
N ARG A 143 -12.22 -13.47 8.32
CA ARG A 143 -12.13 -14.84 7.79
C ARG A 143 -11.15 -15.72 8.53
N MET A 144 -10.26 -15.13 9.33
CA MET A 144 -9.30 -15.88 10.11
C MET A 144 -10.00 -16.59 11.29
N PRO A 145 -9.89 -17.93 11.38
CA PRO A 145 -10.41 -18.69 12.51
C PRO A 145 -9.80 -18.23 13.84
N VAL A 146 -10.55 -18.40 14.92
CA VAL A 146 -10.12 -18.01 16.28
C VAL A 146 -8.89 -18.81 16.70
N GLU A 147 -8.80 -20.08 16.31
CA GLU A 147 -7.69 -20.98 16.63
C GLU A 147 -6.37 -20.49 16.02
N MET A 148 -6.44 -19.94 14.80
CA MET A 148 -5.26 -19.36 14.14
C MET A 148 -4.80 -18.08 14.84
N GLU A 149 -5.74 -17.24 15.27
CA GLU A 149 -5.41 -16.04 16.05
C GLU A 149 -4.88 -16.38 17.44
N GLN A 150 -5.43 -17.40 18.10
CA GLN A 150 -4.90 -17.91 19.36
C GLN A 150 -3.47 -18.39 19.20
N LYS A 151 -3.15 -19.12 18.12
CA LYS A 151 -1.78 -19.55 17.80
C LYS A 151 -0.83 -18.36 17.60
N ILE A 152 -1.27 -17.29 16.92
CA ILE A 152 -0.49 -16.04 16.82
C ILE A 152 -0.22 -15.48 18.22
N GLY A 153 -1.25 -15.43 19.06
CA GLY A 153 -1.14 -14.98 20.45
C GLY A 153 -0.18 -15.81 21.29
N GLU A 154 -0.20 -17.14 21.16
CA GLU A 154 0.71 -18.05 21.87
C GLU A 154 2.17 -17.83 21.47
N LEU A 155 2.44 -17.71 20.16
CA LEU A 155 3.79 -17.44 19.67
C LEU A 155 4.28 -16.04 20.08
N THR A 156 3.39 -15.06 20.07
CA THR A 156 3.67 -13.70 20.53
C THR A 156 3.97 -13.68 22.04
N GLU A 157 3.17 -14.38 22.84
CA GLU A 157 3.38 -14.52 24.28
C GLU A 157 4.74 -15.17 24.60
N GLN A 158 5.14 -16.20 23.87
CA GLN A 158 6.45 -16.83 24.05
C GLN A 158 7.58 -15.81 23.89
N ARG A 159 7.48 -14.92 22.89
CA ARG A 159 8.44 -13.83 22.69
C ARG A 159 8.39 -12.80 23.80
N ILE A 160 7.19 -12.37 24.22
CA ILE A 160 7.01 -11.45 25.34
C ILE A 160 7.67 -12.01 26.62
N LYS A 161 7.51 -13.31 26.88
CA LYS A 161 8.13 -13.99 28.04
C LYS A 161 9.66 -14.00 27.97
N LEU A 162 10.22 -14.20 26.78
CA LEU A 162 11.67 -14.21 26.57
C LEU A 162 12.27 -12.79 26.70
N GLU A 163 11.59 -11.81 26.12
CA GLU A 163 12.07 -10.43 26.02
C GLU A 163 11.88 -9.65 27.32
N PHE A 164 10.66 -9.66 27.87
CA PHE A 164 10.28 -8.82 29.00
C PHE A 164 10.31 -9.52 30.35
N ARG A 165 10.36 -10.86 30.39
CA ARG A 165 10.36 -11.68 31.61
C ARG A 165 9.30 -11.23 32.64
N PRO A 166 8.00 -11.39 32.32
CA PRO A 166 6.91 -10.87 33.14
C PRO A 166 6.99 -11.31 34.61
N ARG A 167 6.58 -10.42 35.51
CA ARG A 167 6.35 -10.76 36.92
C ARG A 167 5.28 -11.83 37.04
N THR A 168 5.46 -12.71 38.02
CA THR A 168 4.54 -13.81 38.30
C THR A 168 4.00 -13.82 39.73
N GLU A 169 4.44 -12.87 40.57
CA GLU A 169 4.06 -12.75 41.97
C GLU A 169 4.20 -11.31 42.49
N GLY A 170 3.65 -11.06 43.68
CA GLY A 170 3.72 -9.79 44.41
C GLY A 170 2.49 -8.91 44.23
N ALA A 171 2.34 -7.89 45.09
CA ALA A 171 1.14 -7.07 45.20
C ALA A 171 0.68 -6.46 43.86
N ALA A 172 1.63 -5.98 43.04
CA ALA A 172 1.32 -5.42 41.73
C ALA A 172 0.80 -6.46 40.74
N TYR A 173 1.38 -7.67 40.73
CA TYR A 173 0.89 -8.78 39.93
C TYR A 173 -0.50 -9.21 40.40
N ASP A 174 -0.69 -9.38 41.71
CA ASP A 174 -1.97 -9.79 42.29
C ASP A 174 -3.10 -8.80 41.99
N ALA A 175 -2.79 -7.49 41.99
CA ALA A 175 -3.73 -6.45 41.61
C ALA A 175 -4.12 -6.53 40.13
N VAL A 176 -3.15 -6.69 39.21
CA VAL A 176 -3.46 -6.90 37.77
C VAL A 176 -4.33 -8.14 37.59
N GLN A 177 -3.99 -9.26 38.25
CA GLN A 177 -4.78 -10.48 38.17
C GLN A 177 -6.19 -10.34 38.77
N ALA A 178 -6.35 -9.53 39.83
CA ALA A 178 -7.65 -9.24 40.42
C ALA A 178 -8.52 -8.39 39.49
N LEU A 179 -7.94 -7.35 38.86
CA LEU A 179 -8.61 -6.53 37.85
C LEU A 179 -8.99 -7.37 36.63
N ALA A 180 -8.07 -8.19 36.14
CA ALA A 180 -8.31 -9.13 35.04
C ALA A 180 -9.52 -10.02 35.32
N ARG A 181 -9.55 -10.74 36.45
CA ARG A 181 -10.68 -11.59 36.84
C ARG A 181 -12.01 -10.83 36.95
N ARG A 182 -11.97 -9.55 37.32
CA ARG A 182 -13.16 -8.71 37.44
C ARG A 182 -13.70 -8.25 36.09
N LEU A 183 -12.80 -7.99 35.14
CA LEU A 183 -13.10 -7.36 33.86
C LEU A 183 -13.25 -8.37 32.72
N GLU A 184 -12.63 -9.55 32.79
CA GLU A 184 -12.70 -10.56 31.72
C GLU A 184 -14.15 -10.89 31.35
N PRO A 185 -14.56 -10.66 30.09
CA PRO A 185 -15.88 -11.03 29.61
C PRO A 185 -15.94 -12.51 29.24
N PRO A 186 -17.14 -13.10 29.10
CA PRO A 186 -17.29 -14.32 28.33
C PRO A 186 -16.74 -14.09 26.91
N SER A 187 -15.72 -14.85 26.52
CA SER A 187 -14.97 -14.61 25.29
C SER A 187 -14.66 -15.88 24.52
N ARG A 188 -14.48 -15.72 23.20
CA ARG A 188 -13.89 -16.74 22.31
C ARG A 188 -12.37 -16.85 22.47
N PHE A 189 -11.75 -15.87 23.10
CA PHE A 189 -10.32 -15.85 23.36
C PHE A 189 -10.03 -16.28 24.80
N LYS A 190 -8.91 -16.99 24.97
CA LYS A 190 -8.38 -17.28 26.29
C LYS A 190 -7.49 -16.12 26.71
N TYR A 191 -7.90 -15.38 27.74
CA TYR A 191 -7.10 -14.25 28.23
C TYR A 191 -5.81 -14.71 28.92
N ARG A 192 -4.73 -13.96 28.67
CA ARG A 192 -3.40 -14.16 29.27
C ARG A 192 -2.81 -12.79 29.60
N TRP A 193 -2.65 -12.54 30.89
CA TRP A 193 -2.23 -11.25 31.40
C TRP A 193 -0.78 -11.31 31.87
N HIS A 194 -0.01 -10.29 31.51
CA HIS A 194 1.40 -10.19 31.85
C HIS A 194 1.71 -8.81 32.42
N LEU A 195 2.25 -8.76 33.63
CA LEU A 195 2.85 -7.56 34.19
C LEU A 195 4.34 -7.56 33.88
N VAL A 196 4.85 -6.50 33.26
CA VAL A 196 6.29 -6.38 32.91
C VAL A 196 6.90 -5.15 33.54
N ASP A 197 8.18 -5.27 33.93
CA ASP A 197 8.94 -4.19 34.56
C ASP A 197 9.47 -3.21 33.51
N ARG A 198 8.68 -2.17 33.26
CA ARG A 198 8.95 -1.13 32.27
C ARG A 198 8.52 0.23 32.85
N PRO A 199 9.42 1.24 32.85
CA PRO A 199 9.10 2.56 33.40
C PRO A 199 8.07 3.32 32.56
N GLU A 200 7.90 2.97 31.28
CA GLU A 200 6.95 3.62 30.40
C GLU A 200 5.50 3.38 30.85
N VAL A 201 4.67 4.41 30.78
CA VAL A 201 3.23 4.32 31.03
C VAL A 201 2.58 3.69 29.81
N ASN A 202 2.32 2.37 29.87
CA ASN A 202 1.71 1.64 28.77
C ASN A 202 0.94 0.38 29.22
N ALA A 203 0.00 -0.03 28.37
CA ALA A 203 -0.55 -1.37 28.30
C ALA A 203 -0.90 -1.63 26.83
N PHE A 204 -0.87 -2.89 26.40
CA PHE A 204 -1.26 -3.23 25.04
C PHE A 204 -1.90 -4.62 24.94
N ALA A 205 -2.85 -4.74 24.03
CA ALA A 205 -3.43 -6.00 23.58
C ALA A 205 -2.68 -6.58 22.38
N ALA A 206 -2.37 -7.87 22.42
CA ALA A 206 -1.95 -8.66 21.28
C ALA A 206 -3.07 -9.61 20.81
N PRO A 207 -3.00 -10.12 19.57
CA PRO A 207 -3.99 -11.09 19.07
C PRO A 207 -4.15 -12.31 19.98
N GLY A 208 -5.36 -12.87 20.01
CA GLY A 208 -5.60 -14.14 20.71
C GLY A 208 -5.66 -14.04 22.24
N GLY A 209 -5.93 -12.84 22.77
CA GLY A 209 -6.23 -12.61 24.19
C GLY A 209 -5.03 -12.32 25.09
N VAL A 210 -3.88 -11.96 24.54
CA VAL A 210 -2.71 -11.57 25.36
C VAL A 210 -2.81 -10.09 25.68
N ILE A 211 -2.72 -9.73 26.96
CA ILE A 211 -2.64 -8.34 27.40
C ILE A 211 -1.39 -8.15 28.25
N VAL A 212 -0.60 -7.14 27.91
CA VAL A 212 0.62 -6.78 28.62
C VAL A 212 0.43 -5.44 29.30
N VAL A 213 0.79 -5.37 30.58
CA VAL A 213 0.67 -4.19 31.44
C VAL A 213 2.07 -3.80 31.89
N PHE A 214 2.46 -2.53 31.69
CA PHE A 214 3.76 -2.05 32.14
C PHE A 214 3.65 -1.53 33.57
N SER A 215 4.68 -1.79 34.38
CA SER A 215 4.75 -1.32 35.77
C SER A 215 4.62 0.21 35.90
N GLY A 216 5.08 0.97 34.88
CA GLY A 216 4.91 2.42 34.79
C GLY A 216 3.43 2.87 34.79
N LEU A 217 2.52 2.07 34.22
CA LEU A 217 1.08 2.35 34.30
C LEU A 217 0.60 2.30 35.74
N LEU A 218 0.95 1.24 36.49
CA LEU A 218 0.52 1.07 37.88
C LEU A 218 1.10 2.16 38.78
N ARG A 219 2.35 2.56 38.53
CA ARG A 219 3.02 3.65 39.24
C ARG A 219 2.33 4.99 39.03
N GLN A 220 1.97 5.27 37.78
CA GLN A 220 1.39 6.55 37.41
C GLN A 220 -0.09 6.65 37.80
N ALA A 221 -0.83 5.53 37.87
CA ALA A 221 -2.23 5.50 38.26
C ALA A 221 -2.46 5.82 39.75
N GLN A 222 -3.43 6.69 40.03
CA GLN A 222 -3.77 7.12 41.39
C GLN A 222 -4.75 6.19 42.08
N THR A 223 -5.59 5.50 41.31
CA THR A 223 -6.58 4.55 41.83
C THR A 223 -6.63 3.29 40.96
N PRO A 224 -7.08 2.14 41.52
CA PRO A 224 -7.30 0.92 40.73
C PRO A 224 -8.32 1.10 39.60
N GLU A 225 -9.29 2.01 39.73
CA GLU A 225 -10.28 2.30 38.70
C GLU A 225 -9.66 2.91 37.43
N GLU A 226 -8.62 3.74 37.57
CA GLU A 226 -7.88 4.28 36.42
C GLU A 226 -7.24 3.15 35.61
N VAL A 227 -6.59 2.19 36.28
CA VAL A 227 -6.02 1.01 35.62
C VAL A 227 -7.11 0.12 35.06
N ALA A 228 -8.20 -0.10 35.80
CA ALA A 228 -9.34 -0.87 35.30
C ALA A 228 -9.91 -0.27 34.01
N GLY A 229 -9.96 1.06 33.91
CA GLY A 229 -10.37 1.78 32.71
C GLY A 229 -9.47 1.48 31.51
N VAL A 230 -8.14 1.55 31.69
CA VAL A 230 -7.16 1.18 30.65
C VAL A 230 -7.31 -0.29 30.26
N LEU A 231 -7.39 -1.21 31.22
CA LEU A 231 -7.50 -2.64 30.90
C LEU A 231 -8.82 -2.97 30.19
N ALA A 232 -9.92 -2.30 30.53
CA ALA A 232 -11.20 -2.46 29.83
C ALA A 232 -11.12 -1.97 28.37
N HIS A 233 -10.35 -0.91 28.12
CA HIS A 233 -10.05 -0.44 26.76
C HIS A 233 -9.23 -1.48 25.97
N GLU A 234 -8.17 -2.04 26.58
CA GLU A 234 -7.37 -3.12 25.96
C GLU A 234 -8.18 -4.39 25.66
N ILE A 235 -9.10 -4.77 26.55
CA ILE A 235 -10.06 -5.85 26.29
C ILE A 235 -10.90 -5.53 25.04
N GLY A 236 -11.30 -4.27 24.84
CA GLY A 236 -11.97 -3.84 23.62
C GLY A 236 -11.16 -4.09 22.35
N HIS A 237 -9.86 -3.80 22.38
CA HIS A 237 -8.97 -4.11 21.25
C HIS A 237 -8.86 -5.61 20.96
N VAL A 238 -8.84 -6.46 22.01
CA VAL A 238 -8.87 -7.93 21.84
C VAL A 238 -10.19 -8.37 21.21
N GLU A 239 -11.32 -8.00 21.81
CA GLU A 239 -12.64 -8.50 21.41
C GLU A 239 -13.04 -8.05 19.99
N LEU A 240 -12.57 -6.88 19.57
CA LEU A 240 -12.80 -6.32 18.23
C LEU A 240 -11.67 -6.64 17.24
N ARG A 241 -10.67 -7.44 17.68
CA ARG A 241 -9.54 -7.93 16.88
C ARG A 241 -8.70 -6.79 16.29
N HIS A 242 -8.63 -5.66 16.97
CA HIS A 242 -7.92 -4.47 16.48
C HIS A 242 -6.42 -4.74 16.31
N SER A 243 -5.78 -5.42 17.25
CA SER A 243 -4.35 -5.76 17.17
C SER A 243 -4.05 -6.68 15.98
N LEU A 244 -4.95 -7.61 15.68
CA LEU A 244 -4.84 -8.48 14.50
C LEU A 244 -5.00 -7.66 13.20
N LYS A 245 -6.03 -6.81 13.11
CA LYS A 245 -6.26 -5.94 11.95
C LYS A 245 -5.06 -5.01 11.71
N ALA A 246 -4.55 -4.38 12.77
CA ALA A 246 -3.38 -3.50 12.72
C ALA A 246 -2.12 -4.25 12.26
N ALA A 247 -1.88 -5.45 12.79
CA ALA A 247 -0.75 -6.27 12.38
C ALA A 247 -0.83 -6.73 10.91
N ILE A 248 -2.02 -7.12 10.43
CA ILE A 248 -2.24 -7.45 9.02
C ILE A 248 -2.02 -6.23 8.13
N LYS A 249 -2.48 -5.05 8.57
CA LYS A 249 -2.29 -3.79 7.86
C LYS A 249 -0.80 -3.41 7.77
N ASP A 250 -0.04 -3.54 8.86
CA ASP A 250 1.41 -3.26 8.89
C ASP A 250 2.20 -4.18 7.94
N LEU A 251 1.88 -5.48 7.92
CA LEU A 251 2.46 -6.42 6.95
C LEU A 251 2.03 -6.16 5.49
N GLY A 252 0.89 -5.52 5.29
CA GLY A 252 0.37 -5.17 3.97
C GLY A 252 0.22 -6.38 3.05
N PHE A 253 0.80 -6.30 1.85
CA PHE A 253 0.67 -7.34 0.83
C PHE A 253 1.26 -8.69 1.27
N GLN A 254 2.28 -8.68 2.15
CA GLN A 254 2.86 -9.91 2.67
C GLN A 254 1.83 -10.72 3.49
N ALA A 255 0.95 -10.05 4.25
CA ALA A 255 -0.08 -10.74 5.00
C ALA A 255 -1.07 -11.47 4.07
N LEU A 256 -1.42 -10.88 2.93
CA LEU A 256 -2.28 -11.55 1.93
C LEU A 256 -1.62 -12.80 1.36
N LEU A 257 -0.33 -12.70 1.00
CA LEU A 257 0.41 -13.82 0.44
C LEU A 257 0.56 -14.94 1.48
N SER A 258 0.95 -14.62 2.71
CA SER A 258 1.07 -15.61 3.78
C SER A 258 -0.29 -16.21 4.16
N PHE A 259 -1.39 -15.45 4.08
CA PHE A 259 -2.74 -15.98 4.26
C PHE A 259 -3.10 -17.00 3.18
N ALA A 260 -2.86 -16.66 1.91
CA ALA A 260 -3.14 -17.56 0.78
C ALA A 260 -2.29 -18.84 0.82
N LEU A 261 -1.06 -18.75 1.35
CA LEU A 261 -0.14 -19.88 1.49
C LEU A 261 -0.31 -20.66 2.81
N GLY A 262 -1.17 -20.20 3.73
CA GLY A 262 -1.41 -20.84 5.03
C GLY A 262 -0.32 -20.63 6.09
N ASP A 263 0.60 -19.67 5.91
CA ASP A 263 1.73 -19.38 6.81
C ASP A 263 1.58 -18.06 7.59
N LEU A 264 0.39 -17.45 7.54
CA LEU A 264 0.18 -16.13 8.15
C LEU A 264 0.46 -16.11 9.66
N ALA A 265 0.17 -17.20 10.38
CA ALA A 265 0.40 -17.27 11.81
C ALA A 265 1.89 -17.13 12.18
N SER A 266 2.76 -17.84 11.47
CA SER A 266 4.22 -17.79 11.66
C SER A 266 4.77 -16.43 11.25
N THR A 267 4.30 -15.90 10.11
CA THR A 267 4.72 -14.60 9.58
C THR A 267 4.39 -13.47 10.56
N LEU A 268 3.16 -13.44 11.08
CA LEU A 268 2.74 -12.42 12.06
C LEU A 268 3.54 -12.55 13.35
N ALA A 269 3.62 -13.74 13.93
CA ALA A 269 4.37 -13.95 15.17
C ALA A 269 5.88 -13.62 15.05
N GLY A 270 6.42 -13.61 13.83
CA GLY A 270 7.81 -13.37 13.49
C GLY A 270 8.40 -12.04 13.96
N ASP A 271 7.64 -10.95 13.89
CA ASP A 271 8.08 -9.60 14.29
C ASP A 271 7.03 -8.86 15.13
N LEU A 272 5.83 -9.40 15.27
CA LEU A 272 4.72 -8.72 15.93
C LEU A 272 5.04 -8.37 17.39
N ALA A 273 5.71 -9.25 18.14
CA ALA A 273 6.03 -9.00 19.55
C ALA A 273 6.79 -7.68 19.78
N ALA A 274 7.79 -7.39 18.94
CA ALA A 274 8.59 -6.17 19.04
C ALA A 274 7.84 -4.92 18.55
N LYS A 275 6.90 -5.10 17.61
CA LYS A 275 6.12 -4.01 17.02
C LYS A 275 4.85 -3.65 17.78
N LEU A 276 4.34 -4.55 18.64
CA LEU A 276 3.07 -4.35 19.36
C LEU A 276 3.07 -3.08 20.22
N THR A 277 4.21 -2.72 20.80
CA THR A 277 4.35 -1.50 21.61
C THR A 277 4.31 -0.21 20.79
N GLU A 278 4.40 -0.31 19.46
CA GLU A 278 4.41 0.81 18.51
C GLU A 278 3.17 0.81 17.60
N LEU A 279 2.28 -0.19 17.73
CA LEU A 279 1.08 -0.26 16.91
C LEU A 279 0.19 0.95 17.18
N GLN A 280 -0.21 1.60 16.10
CA GLN A 280 -1.17 2.69 16.12
C GLN A 280 -2.50 2.19 15.59
N PHE A 281 -3.56 2.47 16.33
CA PHE A 281 -4.92 2.15 15.90
C PHE A 281 -5.57 3.32 15.18
N SER A 282 -6.54 3.01 14.32
CA SER A 282 -7.34 4.04 13.68
C SER A 282 -8.23 4.76 14.71
N ARG A 283 -8.64 5.99 14.40
CA ARG A 283 -9.55 6.76 15.28
C ARG A 283 -10.87 6.02 15.55
N ASP A 284 -11.37 5.28 14.56
CA ASP A 284 -12.59 4.48 14.70
C ASP A 284 -12.37 3.29 15.64
N ALA A 285 -11.24 2.60 15.52
CA ALA A 285 -10.87 1.49 16.41
C ALA A 285 -10.72 1.95 17.87
N GLU A 286 -10.10 3.11 18.09
CA GLU A 286 -10.00 3.75 19.41
C GLU A 286 -11.39 4.08 19.99
N ALA A 287 -12.27 4.67 19.18
CA ALA A 287 -13.62 5.01 19.62
C ALA A 287 -14.49 3.77 19.89
N GLU A 288 -14.29 2.68 19.14
CA GLU A 288 -14.93 1.39 19.40
C GLU A 288 -14.42 0.75 20.70
N ALA A 289 -13.10 0.77 20.94
CA ALA A 289 -12.50 0.28 22.18
C ALA A 289 -12.96 1.08 23.41
N ASP A 290 -13.09 2.42 23.30
CA ASP A 290 -13.65 3.25 24.37
C ASP A 290 -15.10 2.86 24.72
N ARG A 291 -15.95 2.67 23.70
CA ARG A 291 -17.35 2.27 23.91
C ARG A 291 -17.43 0.88 24.53
N TYR A 292 -16.64 -0.06 24.02
CA TYR A 292 -16.57 -1.42 24.56
C TYR A 292 -16.10 -1.40 26.02
N GLY A 293 -14.99 -0.72 26.30
CA GLY A 293 -14.40 -0.61 27.62
C GLY A 293 -15.35 0.03 28.62
N LEU A 294 -16.04 1.11 28.22
CA LEU A 294 -17.08 1.73 29.04
C LEU A 294 -18.18 0.73 29.40
N GLN A 295 -18.74 0.03 28.42
CA GLN A 295 -19.76 -0.99 28.67
C GLN A 295 -19.24 -2.10 29.60
N ARG A 296 -18.00 -2.54 29.39
CA ARG A 296 -17.34 -3.56 30.21
C ARG A 296 -17.22 -3.15 31.67
N LEU A 297 -16.82 -1.91 31.95
CA LEU A 297 -16.75 -1.37 33.31
C LEU A 297 -18.12 -1.37 33.98
N LEU A 298 -19.18 -0.95 33.26
CA LEU A 298 -20.54 -0.92 33.78
C LEU A 298 -21.06 -2.31 34.16
N GLU A 299 -20.88 -3.28 33.27
CA GLU A 299 -21.24 -4.67 33.50
C GLU A 299 -20.42 -5.29 34.65
N ALA A 300 -19.15 -4.90 34.77
CA ALA A 300 -18.29 -5.26 35.89
C ALA A 300 -18.58 -4.42 37.16
N SER A 301 -19.57 -3.52 37.16
CA SER A 301 -19.86 -2.59 38.25
C SER A 301 -18.61 -1.87 38.80
N VAL A 302 -17.70 -1.50 37.90
CA VAL A 302 -16.53 -0.66 38.15
C VAL A 302 -16.87 0.76 37.71
N ASP A 303 -16.33 1.76 38.41
CA ASP A 303 -16.55 3.16 38.06
C ASP A 303 -16.03 3.46 36.63
N PRO A 304 -16.91 3.86 35.69
CA PRO A 304 -16.52 4.12 34.31
C PRO A 304 -15.64 5.37 34.13
N ARG A 305 -15.47 6.19 35.17
CA ARG A 305 -14.73 7.45 35.11
C ARG A 305 -13.21 7.27 35.11
N GLY A 306 -12.70 6.07 35.42
CA GLY A 306 -11.27 5.81 35.56
C GLY A 306 -10.43 6.21 34.34
N LEU A 307 -10.80 5.74 33.14
CA LEU A 307 -10.04 6.04 31.91
C LEU A 307 -10.00 7.53 31.55
N PRO A 308 -11.13 8.27 31.48
CA PRO A 308 -11.07 9.70 31.20
C PRO A 308 -10.35 10.49 32.29
N THR A 309 -10.48 10.11 33.57
CA THR A 309 -9.70 10.74 34.65
C THR A 309 -8.19 10.51 34.46
N PHE A 310 -7.79 9.30 34.08
CA PHE A 310 -6.40 8.97 33.80
C PHE A 310 -5.84 9.80 32.63
N PHE A 311 -6.54 9.86 31.50
CA PHE A 311 -6.09 10.65 30.34
C PHE A 311 -6.03 12.15 30.63
N ALA A 312 -7.04 12.71 31.30
CA ALA A 312 -7.04 14.11 31.70
C ALA A 312 -5.81 14.47 32.57
N ARG A 313 -5.31 13.50 33.34
CA ARG A 313 -4.13 13.66 34.19
C ARG A 313 -2.81 13.48 33.45
N LEU A 314 -2.76 12.69 32.38
CA LEU A 314 -1.58 12.58 31.53
C LEU A 314 -1.42 13.75 30.55
N ALA A 315 -2.51 14.38 30.11
CA ALA A 315 -2.50 15.47 29.13
C ALA A 315 -1.58 16.67 29.47
N PRO A 316 -1.45 17.12 30.74
CA PRO A 316 -0.50 18.19 31.09
C PRO A 316 0.98 17.82 30.89
N GLN A 317 1.32 16.53 30.90
CA GLN A 317 2.68 16.03 30.69
C GLN A 317 3.09 16.10 29.20
N GLU A 318 2.15 16.32 28.28
CA GLU A 318 2.42 16.47 26.84
C GLU A 318 3.28 17.70 26.49
N LYS A 319 3.37 18.69 27.39
CA LYS A 319 4.08 19.96 27.12
C LYS A 319 5.57 19.95 27.49
N GLY A 320 6.13 18.85 28.00
CA GLY A 320 7.55 18.71 28.31
C GLY A 320 8.05 17.27 28.15
N LEU A 321 9.22 17.12 27.50
CA LEU A 321 10.02 15.90 27.26
C LEU A 321 9.29 14.53 27.34
N ALA A 322 9.08 13.96 26.14
CA ALA A 322 8.58 12.62 25.82
C ALA A 322 7.13 12.33 26.25
N LEU A 323 6.24 12.22 25.27
CA LEU A 323 4.86 11.76 25.46
C LEU A 323 4.88 10.34 26.09
N PRO A 324 4.06 10.07 27.11
CA PRO A 324 3.79 8.70 27.56
C PRO A 324 3.54 7.77 26.37
N ALA A 325 4.10 6.55 26.41
CA ALA A 325 3.98 5.58 25.32
C ALA A 325 2.52 5.31 24.95
N MET A 326 1.64 5.18 25.95
CA MET A 326 0.19 5.05 25.76
C MET A 326 -0.42 6.19 24.94
N LEU A 327 0.03 7.45 25.11
CA LEU A 327 -0.50 8.58 24.32
C LEU A 327 0.02 8.58 22.88
N SER A 328 1.09 7.84 22.59
CA SER A 328 1.63 7.69 21.23
C SER A 328 0.92 6.58 20.44
N THR A 329 0.53 5.49 21.12
CA THR A 329 -0.21 4.37 20.54
C THR A 329 -1.72 4.61 20.54
N HIS A 330 -2.24 5.26 21.58
CA HIS A 330 -3.66 5.58 21.80
C HIS A 330 -3.86 7.09 22.07
N PRO A 331 -3.63 7.98 21.09
CA PRO A 331 -3.76 9.42 21.31
C PRO A 331 -5.21 9.77 21.72
N PRO A 332 -5.44 10.36 22.92
CA PRO A 332 -6.76 10.78 23.33
C PRO A 332 -7.12 12.03 22.52
N SER A 333 -8.13 11.90 21.67
CA SER A 333 -8.66 13.06 20.95
C SER A 333 -9.66 13.81 21.85
N LYS A 334 -9.80 15.12 21.63
CA LYS A 334 -10.81 15.92 22.34
C LYS A 334 -12.22 15.34 22.12
N GLU A 335 -12.49 14.84 20.91
CA GLU A 335 -13.74 14.20 20.54
C GLU A 335 -13.98 12.91 21.33
N ARG A 336 -12.96 12.07 21.53
CA ARG A 336 -13.05 10.84 22.35
C ARG A 336 -13.37 11.15 23.80
N MET A 337 -12.66 12.12 24.40
CA MET A 337 -12.91 12.55 25.77
C MET A 337 -14.33 13.05 25.96
N VAL A 338 -14.80 13.94 25.08
CA VAL A 338 -16.19 14.46 25.10
C VAL A 338 -17.20 13.34 24.91
N ALA A 339 -16.92 12.36 24.03
CA ALA A 339 -17.81 11.22 23.81
C ALA A 339 -17.92 10.31 25.04
N MET A 340 -16.79 10.00 25.70
CA MET A 340 -16.79 9.20 26.94
C MET A 340 -17.51 9.93 28.07
N GLU A 341 -17.18 11.19 28.33
CA GLU A 341 -17.84 12.00 29.37
C GLU A 341 -19.34 12.16 29.09
N GLY A 342 -19.71 12.41 27.82
CA GLY A 342 -21.10 12.51 27.41
C GLY A 342 -21.87 11.19 27.52
N ALA A 343 -21.23 10.04 27.32
CA ALA A 343 -21.82 8.73 27.54
C ALA A 343 -22.01 8.45 29.03
N ILE A 344 -20.99 8.75 29.85
CA ILE A 344 -21.05 8.61 31.32
C ILE A 344 -22.14 9.51 31.92
N GLY A 345 -22.24 10.76 31.48
CA GLY A 345 -23.22 11.72 31.98
C GLY A 345 -24.69 11.37 31.69
N LYS A 346 -24.94 10.44 30.75
CA LYS A 346 -26.29 9.91 30.46
C LYS A 346 -26.67 8.71 31.33
N LEU A 347 -25.71 8.13 32.05
CA LEU A 347 -25.97 7.00 32.93
C LEU A 347 -26.78 7.44 34.15
N PRO A 348 -27.65 6.58 34.69
CA PRO A 348 -28.31 6.87 35.96
C PRO A 348 -27.24 7.06 37.05
N PRO A 349 -27.41 8.01 37.98
CA PRO A 349 -26.52 8.17 39.10
C PRO A 349 -26.39 6.84 39.86
N LYS A 350 -25.16 6.34 39.94
CA LYS A 350 -24.81 5.12 40.67
C LYS A 350 -23.61 5.42 41.53
N ASP A 351 -23.71 5.06 42.81
CA ASP A 351 -22.57 5.09 43.71
C ASP A 351 -21.75 3.81 43.48
N TYR A 352 -20.57 3.97 42.91
CA TYR A 352 -19.65 2.86 42.67
C TYR A 352 -18.80 2.67 43.90
N ARG A 353 -18.87 1.47 44.50
CA ARG A 353 -17.95 1.12 45.59
C ARG A 353 -16.52 1.08 45.03
N PRO A 354 -15.55 1.76 45.66
CA PRO A 354 -14.15 1.66 45.27
C PRO A 354 -13.68 0.21 45.26
N LEU A 355 -12.77 -0.13 44.35
CA LEU A 355 -12.17 -1.44 44.29
C LEU A 355 -11.30 -1.67 45.53
N GLU A 356 -11.55 -2.78 46.24
CA GLU A 356 -10.84 -3.17 47.46
C GLU A 356 -9.44 -3.75 47.13
N LEU A 357 -8.54 -2.89 46.67
CA LEU A 357 -7.14 -3.20 46.42
C LEU A 357 -6.26 -2.27 47.26
N ASP A 358 -5.21 -2.82 47.89
CA ASP A 358 -4.20 -2.01 48.58
C ASP A 358 -3.31 -1.30 47.56
N TRP A 359 -3.82 -0.17 47.06
CA TRP A 359 -3.15 0.58 45.99
C TRP A 359 -1.79 1.15 46.44
N ALA A 360 -1.64 1.44 47.73
CA ALA A 360 -0.37 1.90 48.27
C ALA A 360 0.70 0.79 48.18
N ALA A 361 0.34 -0.44 48.56
CA ALA A 361 1.23 -1.61 48.40
C ALA A 361 1.52 -1.92 46.92
N VAL A 362 0.53 -1.79 46.02
CA VAL A 362 0.71 -1.98 44.58
C VAL A 362 1.74 -1.02 44.02
N ARG A 363 1.62 0.29 44.30
CA ARG A 363 2.58 1.29 43.82
C ARG A 363 3.96 1.08 44.43
N ALA A 364 4.05 0.76 45.73
CA ALA A 364 5.32 0.46 46.37
C ALA A 364 6.03 -0.74 45.72
N ALA A 365 5.27 -1.75 45.28
CA ALA A 365 5.83 -2.95 44.65
C ALA A 365 6.40 -2.73 43.24
N VAL A 366 6.03 -1.66 42.54
CA VAL A 366 6.56 -1.30 41.21
C VAL A 366 7.68 -0.24 41.25
N GLY A 367 8.08 0.18 42.45
CA GLY A 367 9.14 1.17 42.69
C GLY A 367 8.77 2.59 42.25
N ASP A 368 9.63 3.56 42.61
CA ASP A 368 9.58 4.95 42.14
C ASP A 368 10.08 5.10 40.69
#